data_AF-A0A2I1DI96-F1
#
_entry.id   AF-A0A2I1DI96-F1
#
_cell.length_a   1.000
_cell.length_b   1.000
_cell.length_c   1.000
_cell.angle_alpha   90.00
_cell.angle_beta   90.00
_cell.angle_gamma   90.00
#
_symmetry.space_group_name_H-M   'P 1'
#
loop_
_entity.id
_entity.type
_entity.pdbx_description
1 polymer ?
#
loop_
_entity_poly.entity_id
_entity_poly.type
_entity_poly.pdbx_seq_one_letter_code
_entity_poly.pdbx_strand_id
1 'polypeptide(L)'
;MKLNMAINKIKSITNLEIDLPVDKGLYAITGQNGSGKSTLVTCASSVFFNMPMNDYFGVTDEDASISFKLNNATRSWTKNERGKWVSSYSGNMSIKGFYEGSIIFGTRFRNT
;
A
#
# COMPACT_ATOMS: atom_id res chain seq x y z
N MET A 1 13.27 2.11 12.93
CA MET A 1 11.96 2.78 12.74
C MET A 1 10.97 1.77 12.15
N LYS A 2 9.69 1.83 12.56
CA LYS A 2 8.64 0.92 12.11
C LYS A 2 7.50 1.70 11.47
N LEU A 3 7.11 1.29 10.28
CA LEU A 3 5.90 1.75 9.60
C LEU A 3 4.77 0.79 9.97
N ASN A 4 3.89 1.22 10.87
CA ASN A 4 2.67 0.48 11.15
C ASN A 4 1.70 0.70 9.98
N MET A 5 1.22 -0.38 9.39
CA MET A 5 0.28 -0.36 8.29
C MET A 5 -0.94 -1.21 8.64
N ALA A 6 -2.13 -0.67 8.42
CA ALA A 6 -3.37 -1.44 8.44
C ALA A 6 -4.05 -1.41 7.07
N ILE A 7 -4.54 -2.57 6.63
CA ILE A 7 -5.23 -2.80 5.35
C ILE A 7 -6.61 -3.39 5.67
N ASN A 8 -7.67 -2.80 5.10
CA ASN A 8 -9.04 -3.31 5.15
C ASN A 8 -9.57 -3.53 3.72
N LYS A 9 -10.01 -4.76 3.42
CA LYS A 9 -10.71 -5.15 2.19
C LYS A 9 -10.05 -4.71 0.88
N ILE A 10 -8.77 -5.08 0.72
CA ILE A 10 -8.00 -4.83 -0.51
C ILE A 10 -7.62 -6.17 -1.14
N LYS A 11 -8.13 -6.45 -2.34
CA LYS A 11 -7.87 -7.70 -3.09
C LYS A 11 -8.06 -8.93 -2.19
N SER A 12 -7.00 -9.72 -1.99
CA SER A 12 -7.00 -10.94 -1.18
C SER A 12 -6.80 -10.71 0.32
N ILE A 13 -6.72 -9.45 0.78
CA ILE A 13 -6.54 -9.10 2.19
C ILE A 13 -7.86 -8.57 2.73
N THR A 14 -8.52 -9.34 3.60
CA THR A 14 -9.73 -8.88 4.31
C THR A 14 -9.37 -7.88 5.40
N ASN A 15 -8.44 -8.24 6.28
CA ASN A 15 -7.89 -7.37 7.33
C ASN A 15 -6.44 -7.77 7.61
N LEU A 16 -5.55 -6.79 7.72
CA LEU A 16 -4.16 -7.01 8.13
C LEU A 16 -3.65 -5.78 8.86
N GLU A 17 -3.02 -5.96 10.01
CA GLU A 17 -2.19 -4.95 10.66
C GLU A 17 -0.77 -5.50 10.82
N ILE A 18 0.22 -4.73 10.37
CA ILE A 18 1.62 -5.16 10.35
C ILE A 18 2.57 -3.99 10.53
N ASP A 19 3.65 -4.22 11.29
CA ASP A 19 4.77 -3.31 11.40
C ASP A 19 5.85 -3.68 10.38
N LEU A 20 6.08 -2.81 9.40
CA LEU A 20 7.17 -2.96 8.44
C LEU A 20 8.42 -2.22 8.97
N PRO A 21 9.57 -2.90 9.11
CA PRO A 21 10.82 -2.22 9.41
C PRO A 21 11.24 -1.37 8.20
N VAL A 22 11.60 -0.11 8.46
CA VAL A 22 12.07 0.84 7.42
C VAL A 22 13.54 1.20 7.58
N ASP A 23 14.22 0.52 8.49
CA ASP A 23 15.67 0.60 8.63
C ASP A 23 16.35 -0.16 7.49
N LYS A 24 17.56 0.26 7.11
CA LYS A 24 18.34 -0.38 6.05
C LYS A 24 18.51 -1.87 6.36
N GLY A 25 18.13 -2.74 5.42
CA GLY A 25 18.21 -4.18 5.57
C GLY A 25 17.56 -4.90 4.40
N LEU A 26 17.70 -6.24 4.40
CA LEU A 26 17.00 -7.13 3.48
C LEU A 26 15.88 -7.82 4.23
N TYR A 27 14.64 -7.53 3.85
CA TYR A 27 13.45 -8.16 4.42
C TYR A 27 12.72 -8.94 3.35
N ALA A 28 12.31 -10.16 3.68
CA ALA A 28 11.61 -11.04 2.76
C ALA A 28 10.17 -11.27 3.22
N ILE A 29 9.22 -11.07 2.29
CA ILE A 29 7.82 -11.47 2.46
C ILE A 29 7.63 -12.74 1.62
N THR A 30 7.38 -13.87 2.29
CA THR A 30 7.22 -15.17 1.64
C THR A 30 5.85 -15.77 1.96
N GLY A 31 5.46 -16.81 1.23
CA GLY A 31 4.14 -17.45 1.40
C GLY A 31 3.58 -17.99 0.10
N GLN A 32 2.47 -18.73 0.20
CA GLN A 32 1.80 -19.38 -0.94
C GLN A 32 1.23 -18.37 -1.95
N ASN A 33 0.99 -18.81 -3.18
CA ASN A 33 0.36 -17.98 -4.20
C ASN A 33 -1.04 -17.56 -3.76
N GLY A 34 -1.44 -16.33 -4.12
CA GLY A 34 -2.73 -15.77 -3.71
C GLY A 34 -2.81 -15.30 -2.24
N SER A 35 -1.77 -15.50 -1.42
CA SER A 35 -1.79 -15.11 0.01
C SER A 35 -1.71 -13.60 0.28
N GLY A 36 -1.82 -12.75 -0.74
CA GLY A 36 -1.75 -11.30 -0.60
C GLY A 36 -0.36 -10.67 -0.51
N LYS A 37 0.72 -11.41 -0.79
CA LYS A 37 2.09 -10.86 -0.79
C LYS A 37 2.23 -9.62 -1.67
N SER A 38 1.84 -9.72 -2.94
CA SER A 38 1.91 -8.59 -3.87
C SER A 38 0.99 -7.46 -3.43
N THR A 39 -0.19 -7.77 -2.93
CA THR A 39 -1.12 -6.78 -2.37
C THR A 39 -0.49 -6.00 -1.21
N LEU A 40 0.14 -6.68 -0.26
CA LEU A 40 0.82 -6.07 0.88
C LEU A 40 1.93 -5.11 0.42
N VAL A 41 2.81 -5.56 -0.50
CA VAL A 41 3.89 -4.70 -0.99
C VAL A 41 3.33 -3.52 -1.79
N THR A 42 2.30 -3.71 -2.61
CA THR A 42 1.62 -2.63 -3.34
C THR A 42 0.95 -1.63 -2.38
N CYS A 43 0.33 -2.09 -1.30
CA CYS A 43 -0.18 -1.21 -0.25
C CYS A 43 0.95 -0.39 0.37
N ALA A 44 2.07 -1.01 0.76
CA ALA A 44 3.27 -0.32 1.26
C ALA A 44 3.74 0.76 0.29
N SER A 45 3.71 0.44 -1.00
CA SER A 45 4.18 1.31 -2.08
C SER A 45 3.45 2.67 -2.12
N SER A 46 2.17 2.71 -1.71
CA SER A 46 1.35 3.93 -1.70
C SER A 46 1.90 5.04 -0.81
N VAL A 47 2.69 4.69 0.21
CA VAL A 47 3.33 5.67 1.10
C VAL A 47 4.49 6.41 0.41
N PHE A 48 5.16 5.77 -0.56
CA PHE A 48 6.37 6.31 -1.20
C PHE A 48 6.08 7.14 -2.46
N PHE A 49 4.96 6.88 -3.16
CA PHE A 49 4.59 7.62 -4.37
C PHE A 49 3.07 7.72 -4.54
N ASN A 50 2.65 8.72 -5.32
CA ASN A 50 1.25 8.89 -5.66
C ASN A 50 0.83 7.87 -6.72
N MET A 51 0.19 6.78 -6.30
CA MET A 51 -0.36 5.76 -7.21
C MET A 51 -1.84 6.01 -7.51
N PRO A 52 -2.28 5.89 -8.78
CA PRO A 52 -3.70 5.78 -9.12
C PRO A 52 -4.28 4.50 -8.51
N MET A 53 -4.98 4.62 -7.38
CA MET A 53 -5.45 3.48 -6.57
C MET A 53 -6.24 2.44 -7.39
N ASN A 54 -7.14 2.89 -8.26
CA ASN A 54 -7.99 1.98 -9.07
C ASN A 54 -7.18 1.17 -10.08
N ASP A 55 -6.07 1.68 -10.59
CA ASP A 55 -5.22 0.94 -11.55
C ASP A 55 -4.55 -0.26 -10.88
N TYR A 56 -4.18 -0.11 -9.60
CA TYR A 56 -3.47 -1.15 -8.84
C TYR A 56 -4.42 -2.08 -8.09
N PHE A 57 -5.52 -1.54 -7.55
CA PHE A 57 -6.45 -2.30 -6.70
C PHE A 57 -7.73 -2.72 -7.42
N GLY A 58 -8.02 -2.17 -8.61
CA GLY A 58 -9.28 -2.41 -9.31
C GLY A 58 -10.48 -1.88 -8.52
N VAL A 59 -11.63 -2.53 -8.72
CA VAL A 59 -12.82 -2.28 -7.91
C VAL A 59 -12.63 -2.91 -6.54
N THR A 60 -12.87 -2.13 -5.48
CA THR A 60 -12.84 -2.57 -4.08
C THR A 60 -14.14 -2.17 -3.39
N ASP A 61 -14.36 -2.62 -2.16
CA ASP A 61 -15.53 -2.25 -1.35
C ASP A 61 -15.52 -0.77 -0.97
N GLU A 62 -16.66 -0.24 -0.50
CA GLU A 62 -16.81 1.16 -0.10
C GLU A 62 -16.02 1.50 1.18
N ASP A 63 -15.91 0.54 2.11
CA ASP A 63 -15.16 0.69 3.36
C ASP A 63 -13.69 0.26 3.24
N ALA A 64 -13.23 -0.04 2.01
CA ALA A 64 -11.85 -0.39 1.74
C ALA A 64 -10.90 0.76 2.15
N SER A 65 -9.84 0.42 2.87
CA SER A 65 -8.90 1.42 3.36
C SER A 65 -7.48 0.91 3.54
N ILE A 66 -6.53 1.84 3.51
CA ILE A 66 -5.13 1.63 3.84
C ILE A 66 -4.74 2.76 4.80
N SER A 67 -4.15 2.45 5.95
CA SER A 67 -3.69 3.46 6.90
C SER A 67 -2.28 3.17 7.38
N PHE A 68 -1.58 4.23 7.73
CA PHE A 68 -0.18 4.22 8.10
C PHE A 68 0.06 5.09 9.32
N LYS A 69 0.94 4.62 10.20
CA LYS A 69 1.52 5.41 11.28
C LYS A 69 3.03 5.25 11.27
N LEU A 70 3.72 6.38 11.29
CA LEU A 70 5.18 6.45 11.37
C LEU A 70 5.54 7.55 12.36
N ASN A 71 6.04 7.17 13.54
CA ASN A 71 6.26 8.09 14.65
C ASN A 71 4.96 8.85 14.98
N ASN A 72 4.95 10.18 14.83
CA ASN A 72 3.78 11.04 15.07
C ASN A 72 3.00 11.39 13.79
N ALA A 73 3.43 10.89 12.63
CA ALA A 73 2.78 11.15 11.36
C ALA A 73 1.79 10.02 11.00
N THR A 74 0.67 10.40 10.41
CA THR A 74 -0.34 9.47 9.90
C THR A 74 -0.65 9.76 8.45
N ARG A 75 -0.99 8.71 7.71
CA ARG A 75 -1.45 8.80 6.33
C ARG A 75 -2.48 7.72 6.07
N SER A 76 -3.53 8.03 5.34
CA SER A 76 -4.54 7.05 4.99
C SER A 76 -5.11 7.29 3.60
N TRP A 77 -5.61 6.22 3.01
CA TRP A 77 -6.41 6.18 1.81
C TRP A 77 -7.73 5.53 2.15
N THR A 78 -8.82 6.25 1.90
CA THR A 78 -10.19 5.78 2.08
C THR A 78 -11.00 6.16 0.86
N LYS A 79 -12.21 5.62 0.72
CA LYS A 79 -13.15 6.11 -0.29
C LYS A 79 -14.06 7.17 0.30
N ASN A 80 -14.36 8.18 -0.49
CA ASN A 80 -15.43 9.12 -0.20
C ASN A 80 -16.80 8.54 -0.60
N GLU A 81 -17.87 9.30 -0.31
CA GLU A 81 -19.26 8.95 -0.67
C GLU A 81 -19.48 8.69 -2.17
N ARG A 82 -18.57 9.17 -3.04
CA ARG A 82 -18.62 8.95 -4.49
C ARG A 82 -17.78 7.75 -4.94
N GLY A 83 -17.30 6.93 -4.00
CA GLY A 83 -16.45 5.77 -4.25
C GLY A 83 -15.03 6.11 -4.74
N LYS A 84 -14.63 7.39 -4.71
CA LYS A 84 -13.28 7.82 -5.13
C LYS A 84 -12.32 7.73 -3.97
N TRP A 85 -11.13 7.23 -4.25
CA TRP A 85 -10.03 7.23 -3.30
C TRP A 85 -9.59 8.65 -2.96
N VAL A 86 -9.53 8.94 -1.68
CA VAL A 86 -9.06 10.21 -1.10
C VAL A 86 -7.95 9.90 -0.10
N SER A 87 -6.92 10.74 -0.08
CA SER A 87 -5.83 10.64 0.89
C SER A 87 -6.02 11.64 2.02
N SER A 88 -5.84 11.20 3.25
CA SER A 88 -5.71 12.06 4.43
C SER A 88 -4.32 11.91 5.03
N TYR A 89 -3.75 12.99 5.55
CA TYR A 89 -2.42 12.98 6.15
C TYR A 89 -2.32 13.99 7.30
N SER A 90 -1.54 13.62 8.32
CA SER A 90 -1.19 14.49 9.44
C SER A 90 0.30 14.33 9.75
N GLY A 91 1.00 15.43 9.96
CA GLY A 91 2.45 15.44 10.13
C GLY A 91 3.22 15.16 8.83
N ASN A 92 4.52 14.94 8.96
CA ASN A 92 5.41 14.70 7.83
C ASN A 92 5.83 13.22 7.78
N MET A 93 5.31 12.49 6.79
CA MET A 93 5.66 11.08 6.51
C MET A 93 6.47 10.99 5.22
N SER A 94 7.74 11.39 5.27
CA SER A 94 8.67 11.29 4.15
C SER A 94 9.57 10.07 4.32
N ILE A 95 9.26 8.99 3.60
CA ILE A 95 10.17 7.84 3.46
C ILE A 95 10.69 7.85 2.02
N LYS A 96 12.02 7.88 1.87
CA LYS A 96 12.66 7.78 0.56
C LYS A 96 12.75 6.31 0.15
N GLY A 97 12.30 6.00 -1.06
CA GLY A 97 12.36 4.65 -1.61
C GLY A 97 11.84 4.61 -3.03
N PHE A 98 12.02 3.47 -3.68
CA PHE A 98 11.37 3.13 -4.94
C PHE A 98 10.62 1.82 -4.77
N TYR A 99 9.61 1.59 -5.60
CA TYR A 99 8.89 0.33 -5.69
C TYR A 99 9.04 -0.20 -7.11
N GLU A 100 9.45 -1.45 -7.22
CA GLU A 100 9.62 -2.13 -8.49
C GLU A 100 8.86 -3.46 -8.44
N GLY A 101 7.66 -3.48 -9.02
CA GLY A 101 6.80 -4.67 -9.07
C GLY A 101 7.29 -5.77 -10.02
N SER A 102 8.27 -5.46 -10.88
CA SER A 102 8.97 -6.42 -11.73
C SER A 102 10.30 -5.84 -12.21
N ILE A 103 11.40 -6.51 -11.92
CA ILE A 103 12.75 -6.19 -12.44
C ILE A 103 12.86 -6.48 -13.94
N ILE A 104 12.05 -7.43 -14.46
CA ILE A 104 12.12 -7.87 -15.86
C ILE A 104 11.08 -7.16 -16.73
N PHE A 105 9.94 -6.79 -16.16
CA PHE A 105 8.79 -6.20 -16.86
C PHE A 105 8.36 -4.88 -16.24
N GLY A 106 9.33 -4.01 -15.92
CA GLY A 106 9.09 -2.72 -15.29
C GLY A 106 7.91 -1.99 -15.93
N THR A 107 6.78 -1.92 -15.21
CA THR A 107 5.54 -1.17 -15.49
C THR A 107 5.08 -1.00 -16.96
N ARG A 108 5.54 -1.83 -17.91
CA ARG A 108 5.47 -1.55 -19.36
C ARG A 108 4.26 -2.12 -20.08
N PHE A 109 3.44 -2.94 -19.44
CA PHE A 109 2.21 -3.44 -20.01
C PHE A 109 0.99 -2.91 -19.25
N ARG A 110 0.85 -1.58 -19.25
CA ARG A 110 -0.50 -1.02 -19.33
C ARG A 110 -0.96 -1.25 -20.76
N ASN A 111 -1.70 -2.33 -21.00
CA ASN A 111 -2.47 -2.43 -22.23
C ASN A 111 -3.46 -1.26 -22.20
N THR A 112 -3.27 -0.37 -23.17
CA THR A 112 -4.23 0.68 -23.53
C THR A 112 -5.51 0.02 -24.03
#